data_AF-A0A2W4WVD1-F1
#
_entry.id   AF-A0A2W4WVD1-F1
#
_cell.length_a   1.000
_cell.length_b   1.000
_cell.length_c   1.000
_cell.angle_alpha   90.00
_cell.angle_beta   90.00
_cell.angle_gamma   90.00
#
_symmetry.space_group_name_H-M   'P 1'
#
loop_
_entity.id
_entity.type
_entity.pdbx_description
1 polymer ?
#
loop_
_entity_poly.entity_id
_entity_poly.type
_entity_poly.pdbx_seq_one_letter_code
_entity_poly.pdbx_strand_id
1 'polypeptide(L)'
;MKILMVNLFLRALKLSPLCLILLGGTAVNAQNLPPYAGTTCSAFATQPEAQWHYYMGTAPASLDDDRDGLACEYLTSVIRSDGSRIFNNQANRGNVRYTLEVWRVNATDVYLRIKSSEGMDFTTRSFPSDPAAREHMNTYYRSLLR
;
A
#
# COMPACT_ATOMS: atom_id res chain seq x y z
N MET A 1 -31.87 31.89 -34.19
CA MET A 1 -31.49 33.09 -34.96
C MET A 1 -31.15 34.19 -33.97
N LYS A 2 -29.93 34.77 -34.07
CA LYS A 2 -29.42 35.98 -33.38
C LYS A 2 -29.15 35.84 -31.84
N ILE A 3 -28.07 36.33 -31.22
CA ILE A 3 -26.99 37.29 -31.55
C ILE A 3 -25.86 37.22 -30.49
N LEU A 4 -24.60 37.45 -30.94
CA LEU A 4 -23.37 38.03 -30.33
C LEU A 4 -23.03 37.78 -28.84
N MET A 5 -21.82 37.30 -28.49
CA MET A 5 -20.50 38.00 -28.47
C MET A 5 -20.49 39.35 -27.73
N VAL A 6 -19.87 39.39 -26.54
CA VAL A 6 -19.30 40.63 -25.95
C VAL A 6 -17.98 40.32 -25.23
N ASN A 7 -16.89 40.76 -25.88
CA ASN A 7 -15.65 41.41 -25.40
C ASN A 7 -15.17 41.18 -23.95
N LEU A 8 -13.97 40.64 -23.74
CA LEU A 8 -12.66 41.31 -23.82
C LEU A 8 -12.45 42.35 -22.70
N PHE A 9 -11.75 41.95 -21.63
CA PHE A 9 -10.97 42.87 -20.80
C PHE A 9 -9.65 42.20 -20.41
N LEU A 10 -8.62 42.46 -21.22
CA LEU A 10 -7.24 42.41 -20.78
C LEU A 10 -7.03 43.54 -19.76
N ARG A 11 -6.54 43.21 -18.57
CA ARG A 11 -5.77 44.16 -17.74
C ARG A 11 -4.51 43.45 -17.23
N ALA A 12 -3.40 43.77 -17.88
CA ALA A 12 -2.05 43.58 -17.38
C ALA A 12 -1.70 44.66 -16.33
N LEU A 13 -0.55 44.50 -15.68
CA LEU A 13 0.16 45.36 -14.69
C LEU A 13 -0.04 44.89 -13.23
N LYS A 14 0.97 44.57 -12.41
CA LYS A 14 2.42 44.90 -12.40
C LYS A 14 3.17 43.83 -11.59
N LEU A 15 4.27 43.29 -12.13
CA LEU A 15 5.28 42.58 -11.33
C LEU A 15 6.11 43.61 -10.54
N SER A 16 6.24 43.42 -9.23
CA SER A 16 7.32 44.02 -8.43
C SER A 16 8.50 43.03 -8.35
N PRO A 17 9.73 43.42 -8.68
CA PRO A 17 10.89 42.56 -8.55
C PRO A 17 11.74 43.06 -7.38
N LEU A 18 11.52 42.57 -6.14
CA LEU A 18 12.54 42.62 -5.09
C LEU A 18 12.04 41.89 -3.83
N CYS A 19 12.89 40.98 -3.36
CA CYS A 19 12.84 40.30 -2.06
C CYS A 19 11.96 39.04 -1.94
N LEU A 20 12.54 37.87 -2.26
CA LEU A 20 12.74 36.87 -1.21
C LEU A 20 13.93 35.96 -1.55
N ILE A 21 14.94 36.08 -0.71
CA ILE A 21 16.19 35.32 -0.68
C ILE A 21 15.90 33.92 -0.10
N LEU A 22 16.56 32.92 -0.70
CA LEU A 22 16.80 31.55 -0.24
C LEU A 22 15.76 30.90 0.68
N LEU A 23 15.03 29.94 0.11
CA LEU A 23 14.97 28.59 0.67
C LEU A 23 14.98 27.63 -0.52
N GLY A 24 16.17 27.21 -0.94
CA GLY A 24 16.36 26.02 -1.74
C GLY A 24 16.02 24.78 -0.91
N GLY A 25 14.77 24.68 -0.46
CA GLY A 25 14.21 23.44 0.02
C GLY A 25 13.94 22.61 -1.21
N THR A 26 14.78 21.62 -1.49
CA THR A 26 14.36 20.49 -2.31
C THR A 26 13.11 19.95 -1.64
N ALA A 27 11.95 20.23 -2.21
CA ALA A 27 10.74 19.51 -1.88
C ALA A 27 11.06 18.05 -2.20
N VAL A 28 11.44 17.27 -1.19
CA VAL A 28 11.51 15.82 -1.32
C VAL A 28 10.12 15.41 -1.72
N ASN A 29 10.00 15.00 -2.98
CA ASN A 29 8.75 14.57 -3.53
C ASN A 29 8.30 13.36 -2.72
N ALA A 30 7.30 13.51 -1.84
CA ALA A 30 6.75 12.42 -1.03
C ALA A 30 6.13 11.29 -1.88
N GLN A 31 6.16 11.45 -3.20
CA GLN A 31 5.67 10.50 -4.20
C GLN A 31 6.75 9.45 -4.51
N ASN A 32 7.07 8.56 -3.57
CA ASN A 32 7.54 7.18 -3.83
C ASN A 32 8.06 6.42 -2.60
N LEU A 33 7.74 6.85 -1.38
CA LEU A 33 8.02 5.98 -0.24
C LEU A 33 7.21 4.68 -0.41
N PRO A 34 7.83 3.50 -0.27
CA PRO A 34 7.10 2.26 -0.18
C PRO A 34 5.96 2.39 0.83
N PRO A 35 4.79 1.73 0.61
CA PRO A 35 3.61 1.93 1.44
C PRO A 35 3.81 1.64 2.95
N TYR A 36 4.96 1.07 3.33
CA TYR A 36 5.32 0.72 4.70
C TYR A 36 6.65 1.33 5.18
N ALA A 37 7.22 2.32 4.48
CA ALA A 37 8.58 2.83 4.76
C ALA A 37 8.82 3.49 6.13
N GLY A 38 7.78 3.66 6.95
CA GLY A 38 7.86 4.18 8.32
C GLY A 38 7.05 3.37 9.33
N THR A 39 6.71 2.13 9.01
CA THR A 39 5.89 1.30 9.89
C THR A 39 6.75 0.57 10.91
N THR A 40 6.19 0.39 12.10
CA THR A 40 6.68 -0.56 13.11
C THR A 40 5.89 -1.87 12.99
N CYS A 41 6.32 -2.91 13.71
CA CYS A 41 5.64 -4.20 13.73
C CYS A 41 4.15 -4.13 14.12
N SER A 42 3.72 -3.12 14.90
CA SER A 42 2.30 -2.93 15.24
C SER A 42 1.41 -2.56 14.05
N ALA A 43 2.01 -2.28 12.88
CA ALA A 43 1.26 -2.03 11.65
C ALA A 43 0.76 -3.33 10.97
N PHE A 44 1.33 -4.48 11.34
CA PHE A 44 1.00 -5.77 10.72
C PHE A 44 0.12 -6.61 11.64
N ALA A 45 -0.76 -7.41 11.04
CA ALA A 45 -1.63 -8.31 11.78
C ALA A 45 -0.92 -9.60 12.19
N THR A 46 0.04 -10.06 11.38
CA THR A 46 0.74 -11.33 11.59
C THR A 46 2.23 -11.21 11.31
N GLN A 47 3.05 -12.08 11.93
CA GLN A 47 4.49 -12.14 11.67
C GLN A 47 4.81 -12.38 10.19
N PRO A 48 4.15 -13.32 9.48
CA PRO A 48 4.47 -13.57 8.07
C PRO A 48 4.11 -12.40 7.14
N GLU A 49 3.11 -11.57 7.51
CA GLU A 49 2.81 -10.32 6.79
C GLU A 49 3.99 -9.33 6.93
N ALA A 50 4.49 -9.12 8.15
CA ALA A 50 5.65 -8.28 8.41
C ALA A 50 6.90 -8.78 7.67
N GLN A 51 7.16 -10.10 7.74
CA GLN A 51 8.27 -10.75 7.03
C GLN A 51 8.18 -10.53 5.52
N TRP A 52 6.98 -10.61 4.94
CA TRP A 52 6.79 -10.34 3.51
C TRP A 52 7.19 -8.91 3.16
N HIS A 53 6.74 -7.93 3.93
CA HIS A 53 7.05 -6.52 3.67
C HIS A 53 8.54 -6.20 3.82
N TYR A 54 9.19 -6.82 4.81
CA TYR A 54 10.64 -6.78 5.01
C TYR A 54 11.39 -7.38 3.81
N TYR A 55 11.04 -8.61 3.41
CA TYR A 55 11.65 -9.28 2.25
C TYR A 55 11.48 -8.52 0.93
N MET A 56 10.31 -7.91 0.72
CA MET A 56 10.02 -7.12 -0.47
C MET A 56 10.74 -5.76 -0.48
N GLY A 57 11.42 -5.37 0.61
CA GLY A 57 12.02 -4.05 0.77
C GLY A 57 11.00 -2.92 0.81
N THR A 58 9.76 -3.24 1.19
CA THR A 58 8.66 -2.26 1.26
C THR A 58 8.44 -1.68 2.64
N ALA A 59 9.02 -2.31 3.66
CA ALA A 59 9.06 -1.85 5.05
C ALA A 59 10.51 -1.55 5.48
N PRO A 60 10.71 -0.76 6.56
CA PRO A 60 12.04 -0.45 7.06
C PRO A 60 12.76 -1.71 7.57
N ALA A 61 14.10 -1.68 7.51
CA ALA A 61 14.93 -2.74 8.05
C ALA A 61 14.82 -2.88 9.58
N SER A 62 14.34 -1.85 10.28
CA SER A 62 14.08 -1.85 11.72
C SER A 62 12.87 -2.72 12.15
N LEU A 63 12.35 -3.57 11.27
CA LEU A 63 11.42 -4.63 11.67
C LEU A 63 12.14 -5.89 12.15
N ASP A 64 13.43 -6.03 11.79
CA ASP A 64 14.36 -7.10 12.17
C ASP A 64 15.53 -6.42 12.90
N ASP A 65 15.25 -5.96 14.13
CA ASP A 65 16.15 -5.09 14.88
C ASP A 65 17.43 -5.79 15.35
N ASP A 66 17.34 -7.09 15.65
CA ASP A 66 18.47 -7.94 16.05
C ASP A 66 19.17 -8.62 14.87
N ARG A 67 18.59 -8.52 13.66
CA ARG A 67 19.18 -8.94 12.37
C ARG A 67 19.39 -10.44 12.27
N ASP A 68 18.49 -11.22 12.86
CA ASP A 68 18.50 -12.67 12.75
C ASP A 68 17.82 -13.16 11.44
N GLY A 69 17.20 -12.23 10.70
CA GLY A 69 16.50 -12.48 9.45
C GLY A 69 14.99 -12.68 9.62
N LEU A 70 14.47 -12.63 10.85
CA LEU A 70 13.07 -12.75 11.19
C LEU A 70 12.52 -11.40 11.63
N ALA A 71 11.73 -10.77 10.77
CA ALA A 71 11.07 -9.53 11.11
C ALA A 71 9.89 -9.78 12.04
N CYS A 72 9.79 -8.97 13.11
CA CYS A 72 8.66 -8.95 14.05
C CYS A 72 8.30 -10.33 14.63
N GLU A 73 9.29 -11.11 15.06
CA GLU A 73 9.13 -12.52 15.46
C GLU A 73 8.21 -12.75 16.67
N TYR A 74 7.88 -11.69 17.41
CA TYR A 74 6.92 -11.70 18.50
C TYR A 74 5.44 -11.66 18.07
N LEU A 75 5.15 -11.36 16.80
CA LEU A 75 3.77 -11.39 16.28
C LEU A 75 3.30 -12.83 16.08
N THR A 76 1.97 -13.02 16.07
CA THR A 76 1.36 -14.33 15.80
C THR A 76 1.45 -14.70 14.31
N SER A 77 1.56 -16.00 14.01
CA SER A 77 1.52 -16.55 12.64
C SER A 77 0.15 -17.14 12.28
N VAL A 78 -0.91 -16.79 13.00
CA VAL A 78 -2.25 -17.35 12.79
C VAL A 78 -2.84 -16.88 11.46
N ILE A 79 -3.12 -17.86 10.59
CA ILE A 79 -3.85 -17.68 9.33
C ILE A 79 -5.35 -17.80 9.60
N ARG A 80 -6.10 -16.76 9.23
CA ARG A 80 -7.56 -16.85 9.26
C ARG A 80 -8.10 -17.70 8.12
N SER A 81 -8.98 -18.64 8.46
CA SER A 81 -9.66 -19.53 7.51
C SER A 81 -11.18 -19.53 7.72
N ASP A 82 -11.72 -18.56 8.43
CA ASP A 82 -13.15 -18.37 8.65
C ASP A 82 -13.81 -17.61 7.50
N GLY A 83 -15.10 -17.84 7.29
CA GLY A 83 -15.88 -17.15 6.27
C GLY A 83 -15.82 -17.75 4.87
N SER A 84 -16.10 -16.93 3.86
CA SER A 84 -16.17 -17.34 2.45
C SER A 84 -15.41 -16.38 1.53
N ARG A 85 -14.76 -16.94 0.52
CA ARG A 85 -14.02 -16.16 -0.48
C ARG A 85 -14.98 -15.46 -1.43
N ILE A 86 -14.86 -14.14 -1.52
CA ILE A 86 -15.70 -13.30 -2.39
C ILE A 86 -14.97 -12.80 -3.64
N PHE A 87 -13.64 -12.78 -3.61
CA PHE A 87 -12.82 -12.37 -4.75
C PHE A 87 -11.45 -13.05 -4.70
N ASN A 88 -10.84 -13.32 -5.84
CA ASN A 88 -9.43 -13.67 -5.93
C ASN A 88 -8.77 -13.10 -7.19
N ASN A 89 -7.45 -12.98 -7.13
CA ASN A 89 -6.59 -12.67 -8.27
C ASN A 89 -5.24 -13.37 -8.11
N GLN A 90 -4.49 -13.52 -9.21
CA GLN A 90 -3.17 -14.12 -9.22
C GLN A 90 -2.14 -13.20 -9.83
N ALA A 91 -0.95 -13.15 -9.24
CA ALA A 91 0.20 -12.42 -9.75
C ALA A 91 1.42 -13.35 -9.80
N ASN A 92 2.35 -13.10 -10.71
CA ASN A 92 3.61 -13.84 -10.76
C ASN A 92 4.78 -12.88 -10.50
N ARG A 93 5.78 -13.34 -9.74
CA ARG A 93 7.07 -12.68 -9.57
C ARG A 93 8.18 -13.71 -9.78
N GLY A 94 8.90 -13.60 -10.90
CA GLY A 94 9.79 -14.67 -11.34
C GLY A 94 9.02 -15.98 -11.52
N ASN A 95 9.48 -17.04 -10.87
CA ASN A 95 8.84 -18.37 -10.89
C ASN A 95 7.79 -18.57 -9.79
N VAL A 96 7.57 -17.57 -8.94
CA VAL A 96 6.64 -17.67 -7.80
C VAL A 96 5.27 -17.14 -8.22
N ARG A 97 4.24 -17.98 -8.05
CA ARG A 97 2.84 -17.60 -8.23
C ARG A 97 2.26 -17.18 -6.89
N TYR A 98 1.71 -15.98 -6.82
CA TYR A 98 0.97 -15.46 -5.69
C TYR A 98 -0.53 -15.49 -5.98
N THR A 99 -1.32 -15.94 -5.00
CA THR A 99 -2.78 -15.84 -5.01
C THR A 99 -3.20 -14.87 -3.93
N LEU A 100 -3.94 -13.84 -4.32
CA LEU A 100 -4.50 -12.83 -3.43
C LEU A 100 -6.00 -13.05 -3.36
N GLU A 101 -6.53 -13.25 -2.16
CA GLU A 101 -7.94 -13.57 -1.94
C GLU A 101 -8.57 -12.57 -0.98
N VAL A 102 -9.79 -12.13 -1.27
CA VAL A 102 -10.64 -11.38 -0.34
C VAL A 102 -11.65 -12.34 0.26
N TRP A 103 -11.67 -12.41 1.59
CA TRP A 103 -12.55 -13.28 2.37
C TRP A 103 -13.51 -12.45 3.21
N ARG A 104 -14.78 -12.88 3.26
CA ARG A 104 -15.83 -12.27 4.08
C ARG A 104 -16.23 -13.22 5.18
N VAL A 105 -16.13 -12.75 6.42
CA VAL A 105 -16.57 -13.50 7.61
C VAL A 105 -18.03 -13.16 7.93
N ASN A 106 -18.37 -11.88 7.87
CA ASN A 106 -19.74 -11.39 8.09
C ASN A 106 -19.97 -10.08 7.30
N ALA A 107 -21.02 -9.32 7.64
CA ALA A 107 -21.36 -8.08 6.95
C ALA A 107 -20.27 -7.00 7.04
N THR A 108 -19.50 -6.98 8.14
CA THR A 108 -18.54 -5.91 8.47
C THR A 108 -17.09 -6.38 8.51
N ASP A 109 -16.83 -7.68 8.70
CA ASP A 109 -15.49 -8.25 8.77
C ASP A 109 -15.08 -8.90 7.44
N VAL A 110 -14.09 -8.29 6.81
CA VAL A 110 -13.47 -8.70 5.54
C VAL A 110 -11.97 -8.69 5.73
N TYR A 111 -11.24 -9.68 5.22
CA TYR A 111 -9.78 -9.73 5.30
C TYR A 111 -9.18 -10.19 3.98
N LEU A 112 -7.88 -9.94 3.80
CA LEU A 112 -7.12 -10.48 2.68
C LEU A 112 -6.31 -11.69 3.14
N ARG A 113 -6.26 -12.71 2.29
CA ARG A 113 -5.35 -13.85 2.41
C ARG A 113 -4.42 -13.85 1.22
N ILE A 114 -3.13 -13.94 1.48
CA ILE A 114 -2.08 -13.92 0.46
C ILE A 114 -1.32 -15.23 0.55
N LYS A 115 -1.23 -15.93 -0.57
CA LYS A 115 -0.60 -17.25 -0.68
C LYS A 115 0.47 -17.23 -1.77
N SER A 116 1.57 -17.94 -1.60
CA SER A 116 2.55 -18.21 -2.65
C SER A 116 2.61 -19.70 -3.00
N SER A 117 3.07 -20.02 -4.21
CA SER A 117 3.39 -21.38 -4.63
C SER A 117 4.56 -22.00 -3.86
N GLU A 118 5.28 -21.21 -3.07
CA GLU A 118 6.42 -21.62 -2.25
C GLU A 118 6.06 -21.79 -0.77
N GLY A 119 4.77 -21.76 -0.42
CA GLY A 119 4.29 -22.05 0.94
C GLY A 119 4.16 -20.85 1.86
N MET A 120 4.37 -19.62 1.38
CA MET A 120 4.01 -18.43 2.12
C MET A 120 2.48 -18.31 2.16
N ASP A 121 1.90 -18.18 3.35
CA ASP A 121 0.48 -17.91 3.56
C ASP A 121 0.38 -16.91 4.71
N PHE A 122 -0.35 -15.82 4.53
CA PHE A 122 -0.60 -14.85 5.59
C PHE A 122 -1.93 -14.14 5.41
N THR A 123 -2.46 -13.66 6.52
CA THR A 123 -3.65 -12.82 6.52
C THR A 123 -3.30 -11.44 7.02
N THR A 124 -3.77 -10.44 6.29
CA THR A 124 -3.63 -9.04 6.70
C THR A 124 -4.66 -8.71 7.77
N ARG A 125 -4.57 -7.49 8.30
CA ARG A 125 -5.65 -6.92 9.12
C ARG A 125 -6.99 -6.90 8.37
N SER A 126 -8.08 -6.90 9.13
CA SER A 126 -9.43 -6.72 8.58
C SER A 126 -9.65 -5.32 8.00
N PHE A 127 -10.57 -5.24 7.04
CA PHE A 127 -10.96 -4.03 6.31
C PHE A 127 -12.41 -3.67 6.59
N PRO A 128 -12.76 -2.38 6.54
CA PRO A 128 -14.12 -1.92 6.81
C PRO A 128 -15.13 -2.28 5.70
N SER A 129 -14.67 -2.61 4.49
CA SER A 129 -15.53 -2.92 3.34
C SER A 129 -14.77 -3.62 2.20
N ASP A 130 -15.50 -4.24 1.27
CA ASP A 130 -14.92 -4.92 0.09
C ASP A 130 -14.13 -3.97 -0.80
N PRO A 131 -14.59 -2.73 -1.11
CA PRO A 131 -13.80 -1.80 -1.90
C PRO A 131 -12.45 -1.48 -1.25
N ALA A 132 -12.41 -1.30 0.09
CA ALA A 132 -11.17 -1.04 0.81
C ALA A 132 -10.22 -2.24 0.77
N ALA A 133 -10.73 -3.46 0.95
CA ALA A 133 -9.93 -4.68 0.81
C ALA A 133 -9.37 -4.82 -0.61
N ARG A 134 -10.18 -4.53 -1.64
CA ARG A 134 -9.74 -4.59 -3.05
C ARG A 134 -8.68 -3.53 -3.38
N GLU A 135 -8.84 -2.32 -2.88
CA GLU A 135 -7.83 -1.27 -3.04
C GLU A 135 -6.51 -1.70 -2.39
N HIS A 136 -6.56 -2.27 -1.19
CA HIS A 136 -5.38 -2.75 -0.50
C HIS A 136 -4.73 -3.94 -1.24
N MET A 137 -5.52 -4.86 -1.77
CA MET A 137 -5.02 -5.94 -2.63
C MET A 137 -4.34 -5.41 -3.90
N ASN A 138 -4.83 -4.32 -4.50
CA ASN A 138 -4.15 -3.69 -5.64
C ASN A 138 -2.76 -3.19 -5.28
N THR A 139 -2.53 -2.73 -4.04
CA THR A 139 -1.21 -2.35 -3.54
C THR A 139 -0.26 -3.55 -3.57
N TYR A 140 -0.68 -4.70 -3.03
CA TYR A 140 0.08 -5.95 -3.09
C TYR A 140 0.35 -6.39 -4.53
N TYR A 141 -0.66 -6.32 -5.38
CA TYR A 141 -0.53 -6.69 -6.79
C TYR A 141 0.56 -5.85 -7.49
N ARG A 142 0.55 -4.53 -7.26
CA ARG A 142 1.55 -3.61 -7.83
C ARG A 142 2.96 -3.90 -7.32
N SER A 143 3.15 -4.27 -6.06
CA SER A 143 4.47 -4.64 -5.53
C SER A 143 4.97 -5.99 -6.05
N LEU A 144 4.06 -6.93 -6.33
CA LEU A 144 4.43 -8.25 -6.84
C LEU A 144 4.84 -8.21 -8.33
N LEU A 145 4.30 -7.26 -9.09
CA LEU A 145 4.64 -7.07 -10.50
C LEU A 145 5.89 -6.20 -10.75
N ARG A 146 6.55 -5.70 -9.69
CA ARG A 146 7.83 -4.99 -9.77
C ARG A 146 8.99 -5.96 -9.68
#